data_AF-A0A7W0TIW4-F1
#
_entry.id   AF-A0A7W0TIW4-F1
#
_cell.length_a   1.000
_cell.length_b   1.000
_cell.length_c   1.000
_cell.angle_alpha   90.00
_cell.angle_beta   90.00
_cell.angle_gamma   90.00
#
_symmetry.space_group_name_H-M   'P 1'
#
loop_
_entity.id
_entity.type
_entity.pdbx_description
1 polymer ?
#
loop_
_entity_poly.entity_id
_entity_poly.type
_entity_poly.pdbx_seq_one_letter_code
_entity_poly.pdbx_strand_id
1 'polypeptide(L)'
;VAAMAFLAARAVPGGFVVALAGGIPLARAAERHGARAGYAAAGASLIETMAVMGPARMGIPVPHAASAPALGALERRGAALLTLAVVGATIRFAYYVVTSAFYVLVLVGLEAYTGTYEALRETFAFLPAGDRAALFVTAAFLGVWSLGAGLIQAWALRRGLRHWPEAGVELEDRETAAIDRPGLADPQAVVGTGIVAIAITLATTEPVVLALVAGWLVSVWLIVRASARSLAGGLALAAPLAVSTLAFGLVGGLGGELSLRRAGRVALLVLIAVWLRSAAGADGLRAISLRAVRRLRRLPTLALAAHVLGASAGVGSYGDSARRLGRRMRSARKRPVPLLSAALGWIADEAAGLPRASGREEGAARRRSATALIVATASLGVLVSAALVVSLTA
;
A
#
# COMPACT_ATOMS: atom_id res chain seq x y z
N VAL A 1 -2.49 -15.03 -4.84
CA VAL A 1 -1.19 -15.35 -4.16
C VAL A 1 -0.30 -14.14 -3.91
N ALA A 2 0.04 -13.31 -4.91
CA ALA A 2 0.90 -12.13 -4.70
C ALA A 2 0.40 -11.19 -3.58
N ALA A 3 -0.90 -10.86 -3.57
CA ALA A 3 -1.51 -10.07 -2.49
C ALA A 3 -1.32 -10.70 -1.10
N MET A 4 -1.53 -12.02 -0.99
CA MET A 4 -1.30 -12.75 0.26
C MET A 4 0.17 -12.67 0.72
N ALA A 5 1.13 -12.81 -0.21
CA ALA A 5 2.55 -12.68 0.11
C ALA A 5 2.89 -11.26 0.61
N PHE A 6 2.37 -10.22 -0.05
CA PHE A 6 2.56 -8.83 0.37
C PHE A 6 1.94 -8.53 1.74
N LEU A 7 0.78 -9.11 2.03
CA LEU A 7 0.14 -9.03 3.34
C LEU A 7 0.97 -9.74 4.41
N ALA A 8 1.37 -10.97 4.14
CA ALA A 8 2.10 -11.80 5.09
C ALA A 8 3.51 -11.27 5.37
N ALA A 9 4.15 -10.60 4.41
CA ALA A 9 5.44 -9.95 4.57
C ALA A 9 5.51 -8.96 5.75
N ARG A 10 4.37 -8.48 6.26
CA ARG A 10 4.32 -7.60 7.43
C ARG A 10 4.19 -8.35 8.76
N ALA A 11 3.78 -9.61 8.73
CA ALA A 11 3.44 -10.39 9.90
C ALA A 11 4.46 -11.51 10.21
N VAL A 12 5.43 -11.75 9.31
CA VAL A 12 6.38 -12.86 9.44
C VAL A 12 7.84 -12.38 9.49
N PRO A 13 8.71 -13.10 10.22
CA PRO A 13 10.15 -12.86 10.16
C PRO A 13 10.68 -12.95 8.73
N GLY A 14 11.59 -12.04 8.35
CA GLY A 14 12.12 -12.00 6.99
C GLY A 14 11.16 -11.40 5.96
N GLY A 15 10.28 -10.47 6.39
CA GLY A 15 9.26 -9.83 5.56
C GLY A 15 9.72 -9.32 4.19
N PHE A 16 10.94 -8.78 4.11
CA PHE A 16 11.54 -8.37 2.84
C PHE A 16 11.66 -9.53 1.82
N VAL A 17 12.11 -10.71 2.27
CA VAL A 17 12.24 -11.90 1.42
C VAL A 17 10.86 -12.40 0.96
N VAL A 18 9.86 -12.33 1.83
CA VAL A 18 8.48 -12.71 1.51
C VAL A 18 7.85 -11.73 0.51
N ALA A 19 8.10 -10.43 0.67
CA ALA A 19 7.65 -9.42 -0.29
C ALA A 19 8.32 -9.60 -1.66
N LEU A 20 9.62 -9.89 -1.69
CA LEU A 20 10.34 -10.26 -2.90
C LEU A 20 9.71 -11.49 -3.57
N ALA A 21 9.41 -12.54 -2.79
CA ALA A 21 8.77 -13.75 -3.29
C ALA A 21 7.39 -13.45 -3.90
N GLY A 22 6.63 -12.52 -3.32
CA GLY A 22 5.34 -12.06 -3.84
C GLY A 22 5.39 -11.45 -5.24
N GLY A 23 6.56 -10.93 -5.68
CA GLY A 23 6.77 -10.45 -7.04
C GLY A 23 6.93 -11.57 -8.08
N ILE A 24 7.32 -12.78 -7.68
CA ILE A 24 7.66 -13.87 -8.60
C ILE A 24 6.43 -14.38 -9.38
N PRO A 25 5.26 -14.58 -8.77
CA PRO A 25 4.02 -14.88 -9.51
C PRO A 25 3.66 -13.82 -10.56
N LEU A 26 3.91 -12.54 -10.26
CA LEU A 26 3.60 -11.42 -11.16
C LEU A 26 4.56 -11.40 -12.36
N ALA A 27 5.84 -11.66 -12.11
CA ALA A 27 6.83 -11.82 -13.16
C ALA A 27 6.55 -13.06 -14.02
N ARG A 28 6.15 -14.17 -13.42
CA ARG A 28 5.76 -15.39 -14.15
C ARG A 28 4.53 -15.17 -15.03
N ALA A 29 3.56 -14.40 -14.57
CA ALA A 29 2.43 -13.98 -15.40
C ALA A 29 2.90 -13.14 -16.59
N ALA A 30 3.87 -12.23 -16.41
CA ALA A 30 4.44 -11.45 -17.51
C ALA A 30 5.30 -12.28 -18.47
N GLU A 31 6.06 -13.23 -17.95
CA GLU A 31 6.85 -14.19 -18.71
C GLU A 31 5.90 -15.02 -19.60
N ARG A 32 4.90 -15.67 -19.04
CA ARG A 32 4.01 -16.56 -19.79
C ARG A 32 3.02 -15.85 -20.70
N HIS A 33 2.43 -14.75 -20.23
CA HIS A 33 1.30 -14.10 -20.90
C HIS A 33 1.60 -12.66 -21.37
N GLY A 34 2.87 -12.24 -21.31
CA GLY A 34 3.33 -10.92 -21.71
C GLY A 34 3.16 -9.85 -20.63
N ALA A 35 3.92 -8.75 -20.76
CA ALA A 35 4.01 -7.69 -19.75
C ALA A 35 2.64 -7.11 -19.33
N ARG A 36 1.69 -6.97 -20.27
CA ARG A 36 0.34 -6.46 -19.98
C ARG A 36 -0.40 -7.32 -18.94
N ALA A 37 -0.31 -8.65 -19.05
CA ALA A 37 -0.90 -9.59 -18.10
C ALA A 37 -0.25 -9.51 -16.73
N GLY A 38 1.08 -9.41 -16.68
CA GLY A 38 1.79 -9.20 -15.42
C GLY A 38 1.41 -7.88 -14.74
N TYR A 39 1.29 -6.78 -15.49
CA TYR A 39 0.86 -5.48 -14.93
C TYR A 39 -0.59 -5.49 -14.47
N ALA A 40 -1.47 -6.22 -15.16
CA ALA A 40 -2.84 -6.43 -14.69
C ALA A 40 -2.89 -7.21 -13.38
N ALA A 41 -2.12 -8.30 -13.27
CA ALA A 41 -1.99 -9.07 -12.04
C ALA A 41 -1.36 -8.25 -10.90
N ALA A 42 -0.37 -7.41 -11.22
CA ALA A 42 0.24 -6.49 -10.25
C ALA A 42 -0.80 -5.49 -9.74
N GLY A 43 -1.55 -4.83 -10.63
CA GLY A 43 -2.63 -3.91 -10.27
C GLY A 43 -3.70 -4.56 -9.41
N ALA A 44 -4.20 -5.74 -9.81
CA ALA A 44 -5.16 -6.51 -9.03
C ALA A 44 -4.60 -6.84 -7.63
N SER A 45 -3.35 -7.32 -7.56
CA SER A 45 -2.73 -7.64 -6.28
C SER A 45 -2.56 -6.43 -5.37
N LEU A 46 -2.21 -5.25 -5.92
CA LEU A 46 -2.06 -4.03 -5.14
C LEU A 46 -3.40 -3.50 -4.65
N ILE A 47 -4.46 -3.58 -5.46
CA ILE A 47 -5.82 -3.20 -5.05
C ILE A 47 -6.28 -4.10 -3.91
N GLU A 48 -6.11 -5.41 -4.03
CA GLU A 48 -6.49 -6.38 -2.99
C GLU A 48 -5.66 -6.17 -1.72
N THR A 49 -4.35 -5.98 -1.88
CA THR A 49 -3.44 -5.64 -0.77
C THR A 49 -3.88 -4.35 -0.08
N MET A 50 -4.27 -3.32 -0.84
CA MET A 50 -4.71 -2.03 -0.31
C MET A 50 -6.08 -2.13 0.38
N ALA A 51 -7.01 -2.90 -0.16
CA ALA A 51 -8.29 -3.16 0.48
C ALA A 51 -8.12 -3.84 1.85
N VAL A 52 -7.14 -4.75 1.96
CA VAL A 52 -6.87 -5.51 3.19
C VAL A 52 -5.86 -4.84 4.12
N MET A 53 -4.96 -3.96 3.68
CA MET A 53 -4.00 -3.29 4.57
C MET A 53 -4.24 -1.79 4.77
N GLY A 54 -5.00 -1.16 3.88
CA GLY A 54 -5.07 0.29 3.77
C GLY A 54 -3.86 0.87 3.02
N PRO A 55 -3.97 2.11 2.54
CA PRO A 55 -2.99 2.74 1.65
C PRO A 55 -1.62 3.02 2.31
N ALA A 56 -1.60 3.29 3.62
CA ALA A 56 -0.38 3.67 4.35
C ALA A 56 0.69 2.56 4.40
N ARG A 57 0.36 1.30 4.05
CA ARG A 57 1.25 0.14 4.16
C ARG A 57 1.80 -0.34 2.82
N MET A 58 1.66 0.45 1.76
CA MET A 58 2.00 0.06 0.38
C MET A 58 3.47 0.28 -0.01
N GLY A 59 4.30 0.88 0.85
CA GLY A 59 5.71 1.18 0.53
C GLY A 59 6.61 -0.03 0.24
N ILE A 60 6.31 -1.21 0.79
CA ILE A 60 7.05 -2.45 0.49
C ILE A 60 6.48 -3.16 -0.75
N PRO A 61 5.15 -3.41 -0.86
CA PRO A 61 4.59 -4.12 -2.01
C PRO A 61 4.75 -3.40 -3.36
N VAL A 62 4.61 -2.07 -3.40
CA VAL A 62 4.53 -1.32 -4.66
C VAL A 62 5.80 -1.43 -5.50
N PRO A 63 7.02 -1.20 -4.96
CA PRO A 63 8.24 -1.37 -5.74
C PRO A 63 8.36 -2.76 -6.38
N HIS A 64 8.00 -3.82 -5.65
CA HIS A 64 8.08 -5.20 -6.13
C HIS A 64 7.01 -5.50 -7.19
N ALA A 65 5.76 -5.08 -6.96
CA ALA A 65 4.67 -5.28 -7.90
C ALA A 65 4.85 -4.48 -9.20
N ALA A 66 5.40 -3.26 -9.12
CA ALA A 66 5.59 -2.40 -10.28
C ALA A 66 6.74 -2.88 -11.20
N SER A 67 7.81 -3.43 -10.62
CA SER A 67 8.98 -3.86 -11.39
C SER A 67 8.89 -5.31 -11.85
N ALA A 68 8.27 -6.21 -11.08
CA ALA A 68 8.24 -7.65 -11.39
C ALA A 68 7.74 -8.00 -12.81
N PRO A 69 6.66 -7.38 -13.35
CA PRO A 69 6.21 -7.68 -14.71
C PRO A 69 7.23 -7.35 -15.80
N ALA A 70 7.91 -6.19 -15.69
CA ALA A 70 8.97 -5.81 -16.64
C ALA A 70 10.15 -6.81 -16.58
N LEU A 71 10.53 -7.21 -15.37
CA LEU A 71 11.62 -8.17 -15.16
C LEU A 71 11.28 -9.56 -15.71
N GLY A 72 10.05 -10.03 -15.52
CA GLY A 72 9.60 -11.30 -16.11
C GLY A 72 9.58 -11.29 -17.63
N ALA A 73 9.14 -10.17 -18.23
CA ALA A 73 9.15 -10.00 -19.68
C ALA A 73 10.58 -9.95 -20.26
N LEU A 74 11.54 -9.38 -19.53
CA LEU A 74 12.96 -9.35 -19.90
C LEU A 74 13.65 -10.71 -19.70
N GLU A 75 13.36 -11.45 -18.63
CA GLU A 75 13.91 -12.79 -18.42
C GLU A 75 13.46 -13.74 -19.53
N ARG A 76 12.21 -13.64 -19.99
CA ARG A 76 11.73 -14.39 -21.18
C ARG A 76 12.58 -14.14 -22.42
N ARG A 77 13.10 -12.92 -22.59
CA ARG A 77 13.95 -12.54 -23.72
C ARG A 77 15.42 -12.94 -23.49
N GLY A 78 15.73 -13.66 -22.41
CA GLY A 78 17.10 -14.05 -22.08
C GLY A 78 17.99 -12.89 -21.65
N ALA A 79 17.43 -11.76 -21.19
CA ALA A 79 18.22 -10.60 -20.78
C ALA A 79 19.25 -10.97 -19.69
N ALA A 80 20.37 -10.26 -19.61
CA ALA A 80 21.39 -10.50 -18.59
C ALA A 80 20.91 -10.08 -17.18
N LEU A 81 21.57 -10.59 -16.12
CA LEU A 81 21.18 -10.28 -14.73
C LEU A 81 21.30 -8.78 -14.45
N LEU A 82 22.36 -8.16 -14.96
CA LEU A 82 22.58 -6.71 -14.83
C LEU A 82 21.47 -5.92 -15.51
N THR A 83 20.99 -6.34 -16.69
CA THR A 83 19.87 -5.68 -17.36
C THR A 83 18.61 -5.71 -16.50
N LEU A 84 18.29 -6.87 -15.90
CA LEU A 84 17.19 -6.97 -14.94
C LEU A 84 17.42 -6.06 -13.72
N ALA A 85 18.63 -6.06 -13.17
CA ALA A 85 18.96 -5.26 -11.99
C ALA A 85 18.79 -3.76 -12.27
N VAL A 86 19.29 -3.27 -13.39
CA VAL A 86 19.18 -1.87 -13.81
C VAL A 86 17.72 -1.47 -14.03
N VAL A 87 16.94 -2.26 -14.78
CA VAL A 87 15.52 -1.94 -15.02
C VAL A 87 14.72 -1.94 -13.72
N GLY A 88 14.97 -2.92 -12.84
CA GLY A 88 14.35 -2.97 -11.52
C GLY A 88 14.73 -1.77 -10.66
N ALA A 89 16.01 -1.39 -10.67
CA ALA A 89 16.52 -0.22 -9.98
C ALA A 89 15.92 1.08 -10.51
N THR A 90 15.78 1.25 -11.83
CA THR A 90 15.19 2.46 -12.44
C THR A 90 13.72 2.63 -12.02
N ILE A 91 12.91 1.57 -12.09
CA ILE A 91 11.50 1.62 -11.68
C ILE A 91 11.40 1.96 -10.18
N ARG A 92 12.26 1.34 -9.37
CA ARG A 92 12.29 1.55 -7.91
C ARG A 92 12.75 2.97 -7.56
N PHE A 93 13.77 3.48 -8.24
CA PHE A 93 14.28 4.83 -8.10
C PHE A 93 13.20 5.85 -8.45
N ALA A 94 12.53 5.69 -9.59
CA ALA A 94 11.42 6.57 -9.98
C ALA A 94 10.30 6.58 -8.93
N TYR A 95 9.91 5.41 -8.42
CA TYR A 95 8.94 5.32 -7.33
C TYR A 95 9.42 6.08 -6.08
N TYR A 96 10.66 5.86 -5.65
CA TYR A 96 11.19 6.51 -4.47
C TYR A 96 11.34 8.02 -4.62
N VAL A 97 11.78 8.50 -5.78
CA VAL A 97 11.84 9.94 -6.08
C VAL A 97 10.45 10.55 -5.97
N VAL A 98 9.43 9.95 -6.57
CA VAL A 98 8.05 10.45 -6.48
C VAL A 98 7.54 10.44 -5.04
N THR A 99 7.75 9.35 -4.29
CA THR A 99 7.28 9.28 -2.90
C THR A 99 8.05 10.21 -1.97
N SER A 100 9.35 10.37 -2.18
CA SER A 100 10.20 11.27 -1.39
C SER A 100 9.88 12.73 -1.73
N ALA A 101 9.65 13.07 -2.99
CA ALA A 101 9.19 14.39 -3.38
C ALA A 101 7.83 14.70 -2.73
N PHE A 102 6.88 13.78 -2.77
CA PHE A 102 5.61 13.95 -2.05
C PHE A 102 5.82 14.13 -0.54
N TYR A 103 6.65 13.29 0.09
CA TYR A 103 6.93 13.39 1.52
C TYR A 103 7.59 14.73 1.89
N VAL A 104 8.66 15.12 1.18
CA VAL A 104 9.42 16.34 1.44
C VAL A 104 8.59 17.57 1.12
N LEU A 105 7.95 17.65 -0.05
CA LEU A 105 7.27 18.86 -0.49
C LEU A 105 5.88 19.02 0.14
N VAL A 106 5.15 17.92 0.36
CA VAL A 106 3.75 17.98 0.82
C VAL A 106 3.65 17.76 2.32
N LEU A 107 4.32 16.74 2.87
CA LEU A 107 4.12 16.33 4.25
C LEU A 107 5.05 17.05 5.24
N VAL A 108 6.35 17.08 4.94
CA VAL A 108 7.38 17.59 5.84
C VAL A 108 7.71 19.05 5.59
N GLY A 109 7.68 19.54 4.34
CA GLY A 109 8.17 20.85 3.92
C GLY A 109 9.68 20.84 3.63
N LEU A 110 10.11 21.54 2.57
CA LEU A 110 11.51 21.55 2.14
C LEU A 110 12.43 22.10 3.24
N GLU A 111 12.06 23.21 3.87
CA GLU A 111 12.84 23.85 4.94
C GLU A 111 13.13 22.92 6.12
N ALA A 112 12.11 22.16 6.56
CA ALA A 112 12.28 21.20 7.66
C ALA A 112 13.24 20.09 7.26
N TYR A 113 13.09 19.62 6.03
CA TYR A 113 13.90 18.57 5.48
C TYR A 113 15.36 19.02 5.37
N THR A 114 15.61 20.21 4.85
CA THR A 114 16.96 20.76 4.67
C THR A 114 17.59 21.10 6.02
N GLY A 115 16.81 21.62 6.97
CA GLY A 115 17.24 21.80 8.35
C GLY A 115 17.76 20.51 9.01
N THR A 116 17.17 19.34 8.69
CA THR A 116 17.67 18.06 9.23
C THR A 116 19.04 17.65 8.67
N TYR A 117 19.36 18.05 7.43
CA TYR A 117 20.69 17.85 6.85
C TYR A 117 21.71 18.82 7.45
N GLU A 118 21.32 20.07 7.71
CA GLU A 118 22.18 21.03 8.40
C GLU A 118 22.50 20.59 9.83
N ALA A 119 21.52 20.08 10.57
CA ALA A 119 21.74 19.49 11.89
C ALA A 119 22.71 18.28 11.83
N LEU A 120 22.57 17.41 10.82
CA LEU A 120 23.51 16.31 10.60
C LEU A 120 24.93 16.80 10.26
N ARG A 121 25.05 17.94 9.59
CA ARG A 121 26.34 18.54 9.21
C ARG A 121 27.15 19.00 10.44
N GLU A 122 26.49 19.38 11.52
CA GLU A 122 27.17 19.66 12.81
C GLU A 122 27.95 18.45 13.31
N THR A 123 27.47 17.24 13.02
CA THR A 123 28.16 15.98 13.32
C THR A 123 29.10 15.54 12.19
N PHE A 124 28.70 15.75 10.94
CA PHE A 124 29.40 15.29 9.74
C PHE A 124 29.80 16.48 8.85
N ALA A 125 30.93 17.11 9.18
CA ALA A 125 31.41 18.33 8.53
C ALA A 125 31.64 18.23 7.01
N PHE A 126 31.70 17.02 6.44
CA PHE A 126 31.87 16.80 4.99
C PHE A 126 30.56 16.93 4.20
N LEU A 127 29.39 17.00 4.85
CA LEU A 127 28.12 17.10 4.14
C LEU A 127 27.95 18.49 3.52
N PRO A 128 27.58 18.59 2.23
CA PRO A 128 27.37 19.87 1.57
C PRO A 128 26.13 20.59 2.14
N ALA A 129 26.17 21.93 2.18
CA ALA A 129 25.13 22.77 2.76
C ALA A 129 24.05 23.20 1.75
N GLY A 130 22.85 23.49 2.27
CA GLY A 130 21.73 24.07 1.54
C GLY A 130 20.82 23.07 0.81
N ASP A 131 19.72 23.59 0.26
CA ASP A 131 18.63 22.77 -0.28
C ASP A 131 19.05 21.83 -1.40
N ARG A 132 19.88 22.32 -2.33
CA ARG A 132 20.38 21.53 -3.47
C ARG A 132 21.22 20.36 -2.99
N ALA A 133 22.01 20.56 -1.95
CA ALA A 133 22.87 19.54 -1.37
C ALA A 133 22.04 18.45 -0.69
N ALA A 134 21.08 18.82 0.15
CA ALA A 134 20.17 17.87 0.80
C ALA A 134 19.41 17.02 -0.24
N LEU A 135 18.85 17.66 -1.27
CA LEU A 135 18.15 16.95 -2.36
C LEU A 135 19.09 16.04 -3.16
N PHE A 136 20.31 16.49 -3.45
CA PHE A 136 21.31 15.68 -4.15
C PHE A 136 21.72 14.45 -3.34
N VAL A 137 22.06 14.61 -2.05
CA VAL A 137 22.43 13.50 -1.15
C VAL A 137 21.26 12.51 -1.04
N THR A 138 20.03 13.01 -0.96
CA THR A 138 18.81 12.19 -0.99
C THR A 138 18.72 11.38 -2.27
N ALA A 139 18.82 12.04 -3.42
CA ALA A 139 18.75 11.38 -4.72
C ALA A 139 19.88 10.35 -4.89
N ALA A 140 21.10 10.66 -4.46
CA ALA A 140 22.24 9.76 -4.49
C ALA A 140 21.99 8.52 -3.61
N PHE A 141 21.53 8.71 -2.37
CA PHE A 141 21.17 7.61 -1.48
C PHE A 141 20.07 6.73 -2.06
N LEU A 142 19.00 7.34 -2.60
CA LEU A 142 17.93 6.62 -3.28
C LEU A 142 18.45 5.84 -4.48
N GLY A 143 19.41 6.39 -5.23
CA GLY A 143 20.06 5.74 -6.36
C GLY A 143 20.84 4.50 -5.93
N VAL A 144 21.76 4.64 -4.98
CA VAL A 144 22.56 3.54 -4.43
C VAL A 144 21.67 2.44 -3.85
N TRP A 145 20.67 2.83 -3.05
CA TRP A 145 19.71 1.90 -2.48
C TRP A 145 18.91 1.15 -3.56
N SER A 146 18.48 1.86 -4.61
CA SER A 146 17.71 1.26 -5.70
C SER A 146 18.55 0.29 -6.52
N LEU A 147 19.84 0.55 -6.73
CA LEU A 147 20.76 -0.36 -7.40
C LEU A 147 20.96 -1.66 -6.60
N GLY A 148 21.26 -1.53 -5.31
CA GLY A 148 21.43 -2.70 -4.42
C GLY A 148 20.15 -3.54 -4.34
N ALA A 149 19.00 -2.90 -4.12
CA ALA A 149 17.71 -3.57 -4.09
C ALA A 149 17.34 -4.17 -5.45
N GLY A 150 17.66 -3.49 -6.55
CA GLY A 150 17.44 -3.96 -7.92
C GLY A 150 18.22 -5.24 -8.22
N LEU A 151 19.48 -5.32 -7.80
CA LEU A 151 20.31 -6.52 -7.94
C LEU A 151 19.74 -7.71 -7.15
N ILE A 152 19.40 -7.50 -5.87
CA ILE A 152 18.80 -8.54 -5.03
C ILE A 152 17.48 -9.03 -5.63
N GLN A 153 16.65 -8.09 -6.10
CA GLN A 153 15.37 -8.40 -6.71
C GLN A 153 15.55 -9.18 -8.02
N ALA A 154 16.46 -8.76 -8.90
CA ALA A 154 16.75 -9.45 -10.15
C ALA A 154 17.24 -10.88 -9.90
N TRP A 155 18.15 -11.07 -8.93
CA TRP A 155 18.64 -12.38 -8.53
C TRP A 155 17.50 -13.27 -8.00
N ALA A 156 16.67 -12.75 -7.09
CA ALA A 156 15.57 -13.50 -6.49
C ALA A 156 14.51 -13.89 -7.54
N LEU A 157 14.17 -12.97 -8.43
CA LEU A 157 13.22 -13.20 -9.52
C LEU A 157 13.72 -14.23 -10.51
N ARG A 158 14.94 -14.06 -11.04
CA ARG A 158 15.54 -15.02 -11.95
C ARG A 158 15.61 -16.42 -11.34
N ARG A 159 16.08 -16.51 -10.09
CA ARG A 159 16.12 -17.78 -9.36
C ARG A 159 14.73 -18.39 -9.25
N GLY A 160 13.73 -17.60 -8.85
CA GLY A 160 12.37 -18.07 -8.65
C GLY A 160 11.64 -18.48 -9.93
N LEU A 161 11.89 -17.80 -11.05
CA LEU A 161 11.32 -18.17 -12.35
C LEU A 161 11.91 -19.49 -12.86
N ARG A 162 13.23 -19.67 -12.72
CA ARG A 162 13.94 -20.89 -13.17
C ARG A 162 13.69 -22.11 -12.30
N HIS A 163 13.43 -21.93 -11.01
CA HIS A 163 13.16 -23.02 -10.06
C HIS A 163 11.68 -23.03 -9.65
N TRP A 164 10.80 -22.50 -10.51
CA TRP A 164 9.39 -22.55 -10.21
C TRP A 164 8.93 -24.02 -10.25
N PRO A 165 8.38 -24.56 -9.16
CA PRO A 165 7.95 -25.96 -9.14
C PRO A 165 6.84 -26.15 -10.17
N GLU A 166 7.06 -27.05 -11.12
CA GLU A 166 6.01 -27.54 -12.01
C GLU A 166 5.04 -28.34 -11.13
N ALA A 167 3.78 -27.93 -11.10
CA ALA A 167 2.83 -28.39 -10.11
C ALA A 167 2.61 -29.91 -10.21
N GLY A 168 2.99 -30.62 -9.16
CA GLY A 168 2.60 -32.01 -8.92
C GLY A 168 2.35 -32.20 -7.44
N VAL A 169 1.14 -31.87 -6.96
CA VAL A 169 0.66 -32.23 -5.62
C VAL A 169 -0.87 -32.36 -5.66
N GLU A 170 -1.36 -33.44 -5.06
CA GLU A 170 -2.77 -33.78 -4.85
C GLU A 170 -3.53 -32.70 -4.07
N LEU A 171 -4.76 -32.47 -4.50
CA LEU A 171 -5.68 -31.47 -3.97
C LEU A 171 -6.46 -32.07 -2.80
N GLU A 172 -6.30 -31.49 -1.61
CA GLU A 172 -7.22 -31.71 -0.49
C GLU A 172 -8.35 -30.67 -0.59
N ASP A 173 -9.60 -31.13 -0.61
CA ASP A 173 -10.77 -30.27 -0.70
C ASP A 173 -10.83 -29.33 0.51
N ARG A 174 -10.67 -28.02 0.26
CA ARG A 174 -10.73 -26.98 1.29
C ARG A 174 -12.11 -26.35 1.37
N GLU A 175 -12.75 -26.53 2.51
CA GLU A 175 -13.94 -25.79 2.90
C GLU A 175 -13.59 -24.31 3.17
N THR A 176 -14.37 -23.41 2.56
CA THR A 176 -14.09 -21.97 2.52
C THR A 176 -14.78 -21.26 3.67
N ALA A 177 -14.06 -20.97 4.76
CA ALA A 177 -14.56 -20.07 5.78
C ALA A 177 -14.35 -18.61 5.35
N ALA A 178 -15.42 -17.97 4.86
CA ALA A 178 -15.47 -16.53 4.63
C ALA A 178 -15.52 -15.80 5.97
N ILE A 179 -14.48 -15.03 6.32
CA ILE A 179 -14.58 -14.04 7.39
C ILE A 179 -14.94 -12.70 6.73
N ASP A 180 -16.22 -12.59 6.34
CA ASP A 180 -16.80 -11.34 5.88
C ASP A 180 -17.63 -10.71 6.99
N ARG A 181 -17.30 -9.46 7.34
CA ARG A 181 -18.26 -8.57 7.97
C ARG A 181 -18.66 -7.55 6.92
N PRO A 182 -19.95 -7.45 6.55
CA PRO A 182 -20.40 -6.43 5.61
C PRO A 182 -20.09 -5.04 6.17
N GLY A 183 -19.52 -4.17 5.32
CA GLY A 183 -19.38 -2.75 5.64
C GLY A 183 -20.74 -2.13 5.95
N LEU A 184 -20.79 -1.23 6.93
CA LEU A 184 -22.04 -0.72 7.51
C LEU A 184 -22.71 0.38 6.65
N ALA A 185 -21.99 0.99 5.71
CA ALA A 185 -22.42 2.17 4.97
C ALA A 185 -22.23 2.03 3.45
N ASP A 186 -22.88 2.90 2.67
CA ASP A 186 -22.67 2.97 1.21
C ASP A 186 -21.18 3.24 0.94
N PRO A 187 -20.45 2.29 0.31
CA PRO A 187 -19.03 2.45 0.08
C PRO A 187 -18.70 3.72 -0.70
N GLN A 188 -19.56 4.12 -1.65
CA GLN A 188 -19.28 5.27 -2.52
C GLN A 188 -19.27 6.58 -1.75
N ALA A 189 -20.29 6.79 -0.92
CA ALA A 189 -20.36 7.94 -0.05
C ALA A 189 -19.14 7.97 0.88
N VAL A 190 -18.83 6.86 1.56
CA VAL A 190 -17.67 6.77 2.47
C VAL A 190 -16.35 7.12 1.78
N VAL A 191 -16.09 6.56 0.60
CA VAL A 191 -14.85 6.85 -0.14
C VAL A 191 -14.83 8.28 -0.65
N GLY A 192 -15.95 8.79 -1.17
CA GLY A 192 -16.07 10.18 -1.59
C GLY A 192 -15.74 11.14 -0.45
N THR A 193 -16.38 10.97 0.72
CA THR A 193 -16.13 11.81 1.90
C THR A 193 -14.70 11.68 2.40
N GLY A 194 -14.15 10.45 2.42
CA GLY A 194 -12.75 10.25 2.82
C GLY A 194 -11.74 10.89 1.87
N ILE A 195 -11.98 10.87 0.55
CA ILE A 195 -11.14 11.57 -0.43
C ILE A 195 -11.19 13.08 -0.19
N VAL A 196 -12.38 13.65 0.03
CA VAL A 196 -12.53 15.09 0.32
C VAL A 196 -11.80 15.45 1.61
N ALA A 197 -11.98 14.68 2.69
CA ALA A 197 -11.29 14.91 3.95
C ALA A 197 -9.76 14.82 3.80
N ILE A 198 -9.25 13.85 3.03
CA ILE A 198 -7.82 13.74 2.70
C ILE A 198 -7.37 14.97 1.92
N ALA A 199 -8.11 15.39 0.89
CA ALA A 199 -7.75 16.54 0.06
C ALA A 199 -7.68 17.84 0.90
N ILE A 200 -8.67 18.10 1.74
CA ILE A 200 -8.69 19.24 2.67
C ILE A 200 -7.48 19.16 3.62
N THR A 201 -7.26 18.00 4.24
CA THR A 201 -6.14 17.79 5.18
C THR A 201 -4.78 17.98 4.50
N LEU A 202 -4.65 17.63 3.22
CA LEU A 202 -3.42 17.85 2.46
C LEU A 202 -3.22 19.32 2.07
N ALA A 203 -4.31 20.03 1.78
CA ALA A 203 -4.28 21.40 1.28
C ALA A 203 -3.92 22.45 2.34
N THR A 204 -4.11 22.16 3.63
CA THR A 204 -3.88 23.14 4.70
C THR A 204 -3.24 22.55 5.96
N THR A 205 -2.52 23.40 6.69
CA THR A 205 -2.01 23.14 8.05
C THR A 205 -2.64 24.06 9.09
N GLU A 206 -3.69 24.80 8.73
CA GLU A 206 -4.39 25.70 9.65
C GLU A 206 -5.03 24.91 10.81
N PRO A 207 -4.76 25.31 12.08
CA PRO A 207 -5.16 24.52 13.25
C PRO A 207 -6.68 24.40 13.36
N VAL A 208 -7.42 25.45 12.96
CA VAL A 208 -8.89 25.44 12.94
C VAL A 208 -9.41 24.37 11.99
N VAL A 209 -8.84 24.26 10.78
CA VAL A 209 -9.28 23.27 9.80
C VAL A 209 -8.94 21.85 10.25
N LEU A 210 -7.73 21.65 10.79
CA LEU A 210 -7.34 20.35 11.34
C LEU A 210 -8.24 19.95 12.51
N ALA A 211 -8.61 20.88 13.40
CA ALA A 211 -9.53 20.64 14.49
C ALA A 211 -10.95 20.28 14.00
N LEU A 212 -11.45 20.96 12.96
CA LEU A 212 -12.73 20.65 12.34
C LEU A 212 -12.74 19.25 11.70
N VAL A 213 -11.68 18.90 10.96
CA VAL A 213 -11.53 17.55 10.39
C VAL A 213 -11.42 16.49 11.49
N ALA A 214 -10.70 16.77 12.58
CA ALA A 214 -10.61 15.88 13.73
C ALA A 214 -11.98 15.66 14.40
N GLY A 215 -12.71 16.75 14.66
CA GLY A 215 -14.05 16.70 15.25
C GLY A 215 -15.05 15.96 14.37
N TRP A 216 -15.01 16.19 13.05
CA TRP A 216 -15.77 15.40 12.08
C TRP A 216 -15.42 13.92 12.16
N LEU A 217 -14.13 13.57 12.15
CA LEU A 217 -13.68 12.18 12.20
C LEU A 217 -14.17 11.48 13.47
N VAL A 218 -14.02 12.12 14.64
CA VAL A 218 -14.54 11.61 15.92
C VAL A 218 -16.05 11.37 15.83
N SER A 219 -16.80 12.33 15.29
CA SER A 219 -18.25 12.22 15.14
C SER A 219 -18.65 11.01 14.29
N VAL A 220 -17.98 10.81 13.15
CA VAL A 220 -18.29 9.66 12.28
C VAL A 220 -17.88 8.33 12.92
N TRP A 221 -16.77 8.28 13.68
CA TRP A 221 -16.39 7.08 14.44
C TRP A 221 -17.44 6.71 15.49
N LEU A 222 -17.99 7.70 16.20
CA LEU A 222 -19.05 7.50 17.19
C LEU A 222 -20.35 7.01 16.54
N ILE A 223 -20.75 7.62 15.42
CA ILE A 223 -21.97 7.26 14.68
C ILE A 223 -21.90 5.84 14.13
N VAL A 224 -20.77 5.47 13.51
CA VAL A 224 -20.58 4.14 12.89
C VAL A 224 -20.35 3.05 13.95
N ARG A 225 -20.21 3.43 15.24
CA ARG A 225 -19.85 2.53 16.36
C ARG A 225 -18.63 1.67 16.01
N ALA A 226 -17.65 2.29 15.37
CA ALA A 226 -16.54 1.53 14.83
C ALA A 226 -15.70 0.92 15.95
N SER A 227 -15.23 -0.32 15.74
CA SER A 227 -14.62 -1.13 16.80
C SER A 227 -13.42 -0.44 17.44
N ALA A 228 -13.34 -0.46 18.78
CA ALA A 228 -12.20 0.08 19.55
C ALA A 228 -10.86 -0.50 19.07
N ARG A 229 -10.85 -1.75 18.60
CA ARG A 229 -9.67 -2.41 18.03
C ARG A 229 -9.16 -1.74 16.75
N SER A 230 -10.05 -1.26 15.89
CA SER A 230 -9.67 -0.56 14.65
C SER A 230 -9.10 0.82 14.96
N LEU A 231 -9.70 1.54 15.92
CA LEU A 231 -9.17 2.82 16.39
C LEU A 231 -7.79 2.65 17.03
N ALA A 232 -7.63 1.67 17.93
CA ALA A 232 -6.35 1.37 18.56
C ALA A 232 -5.27 1.03 17.53
N GLY A 233 -5.60 0.21 16.52
CA GLY A 233 -4.69 -0.09 15.42
C GLY A 233 -4.34 1.13 14.57
N GLY A 234 -5.29 2.05 14.37
CA GLY A 234 -5.05 3.32 13.68
C GLY A 234 -4.15 4.26 14.45
N LEU A 235 -4.38 4.42 15.76
CA LEU A 235 -3.55 5.23 16.65
C LEU A 235 -2.13 4.65 16.76
N ALA A 236 -1.99 3.34 16.88
CA ALA A 236 -0.68 2.67 16.88
C ALA A 236 0.12 2.88 15.59
N LEU A 237 -0.57 3.13 14.46
CA LEU A 237 0.07 3.52 13.20
C LEU A 237 0.35 5.02 13.10
N ALA A 238 -0.60 5.85 13.54
CA ALA A 238 -0.51 7.30 13.45
C ALA A 238 0.57 7.86 14.38
N ALA A 239 0.67 7.33 15.60
CA ALA A 239 1.62 7.78 16.62
C ALA A 239 3.08 7.80 16.15
N PRO A 240 3.68 6.69 15.66
CA PRO A 240 5.09 6.72 15.23
C PRO A 240 5.32 7.68 14.06
N LEU A 241 4.36 7.81 13.13
CA LEU A 241 4.46 8.73 12.00
C LEU A 241 4.38 10.19 12.44
N ALA A 242 3.44 10.51 13.33
CA ALA A 242 3.27 11.84 13.90
C ALA A 242 4.49 12.23 14.75
N VAL A 243 4.97 11.33 15.61
CA VAL A 243 6.17 11.55 16.43
C VAL A 243 7.41 11.73 15.56
N SER A 244 7.59 10.90 14.53
CA SER A 244 8.72 11.09 13.60
C SER A 244 8.63 12.44 12.89
N THR A 245 7.44 12.83 12.42
CA THR A 245 7.22 14.13 11.76
C THR A 245 7.49 15.30 12.71
N LEU A 246 7.05 15.20 13.96
CA LEU A 246 7.34 16.18 15.01
C LEU A 246 8.84 16.28 15.27
N ALA A 247 9.52 15.15 15.47
CA ALA A 247 10.95 15.10 15.72
C ALA A 247 11.74 15.71 14.54
N PHE A 248 11.40 15.36 13.30
CA PHE A 248 12.02 15.95 12.11
C PHE A 248 11.77 17.46 12.03
N GLY A 249 10.56 17.93 12.35
CA GLY A 249 10.26 19.36 12.36
C GLY A 249 11.06 20.12 13.42
N LEU A 250 11.19 19.56 14.62
CA LEU A 250 11.95 20.14 15.72
C LEU A 250 13.46 20.17 15.42
N VAL A 251 14.02 19.04 14.97
CA VAL A 251 15.43 18.93 14.56
C VAL A 251 15.72 19.82 13.36
N GLY A 252 14.76 19.94 12.43
CA GLY A 252 14.86 20.81 11.26
C GLY A 252 14.62 22.29 11.53
N GLY A 253 14.44 22.71 12.79
CA GLY A 253 14.35 24.13 13.15
C GLY A 253 13.02 24.82 12.79
N LEU A 254 11.96 24.08 12.48
CA LEU A 254 10.64 24.66 12.12
C LEU A 254 9.91 25.35 13.29
N GLY A 255 10.38 25.18 14.52
CA GLY A 255 9.66 25.56 15.74
C GLY A 255 8.59 24.55 16.15
N GLY A 256 8.18 24.62 17.42
CA GLY A 256 7.27 23.66 18.03
C GLY A 256 5.87 23.68 17.45
N GLU A 257 5.33 24.87 17.17
CA GLU A 257 3.96 25.04 16.70
C GLU A 257 3.76 24.44 15.29
N LEU A 258 4.60 24.81 14.32
CA LEU A 258 4.49 24.30 12.95
C LEU A 258 4.75 22.79 12.90
N SER A 259 5.71 22.30 13.69
CA SER A 259 6.01 20.87 13.80
C SER A 259 4.81 20.08 14.36
N LEU A 260 4.13 20.62 15.37
CA LEU A 260 2.91 20.03 15.94
C LEU A 260 1.76 20.03 14.93
N ARG A 261 1.55 21.12 14.19
CA ARG A 261 0.54 21.20 13.11
C ARG A 261 0.79 20.15 12.03
N ARG A 262 2.05 19.99 11.57
CA ARG A 262 2.43 18.96 10.57
C ARG A 262 2.26 17.54 11.11
N ALA A 263 2.64 17.29 12.36
CA ALA A 263 2.44 16.00 13.02
C ALA A 263 0.94 15.65 13.16
N GLY A 264 0.11 16.62 13.58
CA GLY A 264 -1.34 16.48 13.66
C GLY A 264 -1.98 16.17 12.30
N ARG A 265 -1.55 16.87 11.24
CA ARG A 265 -1.97 16.59 9.87
C ARG A 265 -1.65 15.16 9.44
N VAL A 266 -0.42 14.69 9.68
CA VAL A 266 0.00 13.31 9.36
C VAL A 266 -0.84 12.29 10.14
N ALA A 267 -1.09 12.54 11.44
CA ALA A 267 -1.94 11.69 12.25
C ALA A 267 -3.37 11.60 11.67
N LEU A 268 -3.95 12.74 11.30
CA LEU A 268 -5.30 12.80 10.71
C LEU A 268 -5.38 12.04 9.39
N LEU A 269 -4.40 12.20 8.48
CA LEU A 269 -4.38 11.44 7.22
C LEU A 269 -4.39 9.92 7.45
N VAL A 270 -3.62 9.46 8.44
CA VAL A 270 -3.59 8.03 8.81
C VAL A 270 -4.94 7.60 9.39
N LEU A 271 -5.52 8.38 10.30
CA LEU A 271 -6.79 8.04 10.94
C LEU A 271 -7.97 8.09 9.96
N ILE A 272 -7.99 9.02 9.00
CA ILE A 272 -8.98 9.06 7.92
C ILE A 272 -8.85 7.81 7.04
N ALA A 273 -7.62 7.39 6.69
CA ALA A 273 -7.40 6.17 5.91
C ALA A 273 -7.86 4.92 6.67
N VAL A 274 -7.65 4.86 7.99
CA VAL A 274 -8.13 3.75 8.85
C VAL A 274 -9.65 3.75 8.93
N TRP A 275 -10.25 4.93 9.12
CA TRP A 275 -11.70 5.09 9.11
C TRP A 275 -12.31 4.62 7.79
N LEU A 276 -11.81 5.11 6.65
CA LEU A 276 -12.27 4.76 5.32
C LEU A 276 -12.23 3.24 5.10
N ARG A 277 -11.15 2.59 5.54
CA ARG A 277 -11.04 1.12 5.51
C ARG A 277 -12.06 0.43 6.41
N SER A 278 -12.27 0.93 7.63
CA SER A 278 -13.21 0.34 8.57
C SER A 278 -14.68 0.51 8.14
N ALA A 279 -15.01 1.65 7.53
CA ALA A 279 -16.38 2.02 7.16
C ALA A 279 -16.79 1.44 5.80
N ALA A 280 -15.90 1.47 4.80
CA ALA A 280 -16.18 0.88 3.49
C ALA A 280 -16.03 -0.64 3.48
N GLY A 281 -15.20 -1.20 4.37
CA GLY A 281 -14.84 -2.62 4.34
C GLY A 281 -13.93 -2.99 3.16
N ALA A 282 -13.34 -4.18 3.18
CA ALA A 282 -12.47 -4.64 2.11
C ALA A 282 -13.23 -4.78 0.78
N ASP A 283 -14.46 -5.30 0.81
CA ASP A 283 -15.28 -5.48 -0.39
C ASP A 283 -15.78 -4.17 -0.98
N GLY A 284 -16.13 -3.20 -0.13
CA GLY A 284 -16.54 -1.87 -0.59
C GLY A 284 -15.39 -1.15 -1.30
N LEU A 285 -14.18 -1.17 -0.72
CA LEU A 285 -12.99 -0.62 -1.37
C LEU A 285 -12.64 -1.36 -2.66
N ARG A 286 -12.78 -2.69 -2.67
CA ARG A 286 -12.57 -3.52 -3.87
C ARG A 286 -13.58 -3.15 -4.96
N ALA A 287 -14.86 -3.04 -4.63
CA ALA A 287 -15.93 -2.70 -5.57
C ALA A 287 -15.75 -1.29 -6.17
N ILE A 288 -15.33 -0.32 -5.37
CA ILE A 288 -15.05 1.04 -5.85
C ILE A 288 -13.79 1.08 -6.69
N SER A 289 -12.74 0.40 -6.27
CA SER A 289 -11.51 0.29 -7.06
C SER A 289 -11.81 -0.36 -8.41
N LEU A 290 -12.60 -1.44 -8.43
CA LEU A 290 -13.09 -2.06 -9.65
C LEU A 290 -13.90 -1.08 -10.49
N ARG A 291 -14.79 -0.29 -9.89
CA ARG A 291 -15.60 0.70 -10.62
C ARG A 291 -14.74 1.83 -11.19
N ALA A 292 -13.74 2.32 -10.45
CA ALA A 292 -12.79 3.32 -10.90
C ALA A 292 -11.93 2.78 -12.06
N VAL A 293 -11.39 1.58 -11.91
CA VAL A 293 -10.65 0.86 -12.96
C VAL A 293 -11.53 0.60 -14.18
N ARG A 294 -12.82 0.26 -13.99
CA ARG A 294 -13.80 0.11 -15.08
C ARG A 294 -14.09 1.45 -15.77
N ARG A 295 -14.17 2.57 -15.06
CA ARG A 295 -14.29 3.90 -15.67
C ARG A 295 -13.05 4.28 -16.47
N LEU A 296 -11.89 3.78 -16.07
CA LEU A 296 -10.60 3.95 -16.76
C LEU A 296 -10.35 2.88 -17.85
N ARG A 297 -11.39 2.16 -18.31
CA ARG A 297 -11.33 1.10 -19.35
C ARG A 297 -10.75 1.53 -20.69
N ARG A 298 -10.57 2.83 -20.93
CA ARG A 298 -9.83 3.33 -22.10
C ARG A 298 -8.37 2.83 -22.12
N LEU A 299 -7.85 2.36 -20.98
CA LEU A 299 -6.53 1.72 -20.89
C LEU A 299 -6.65 0.18 -20.87
N PRO A 300 -6.12 -0.54 -21.88
CA PRO A 300 -6.25 -2.00 -22.01
C PRO A 300 -5.73 -2.80 -20.81
N THR A 301 -4.69 -2.30 -20.14
CA THR A 301 -4.09 -2.93 -18.95
C THR A 301 -5.01 -2.87 -17.74
N LEU A 302 -5.82 -1.81 -17.61
CA LEU A 302 -6.76 -1.64 -16.50
C LEU A 302 -8.00 -2.52 -16.67
N ALA A 303 -8.48 -2.70 -17.91
CA ALA A 303 -9.55 -3.66 -18.20
C ALA A 303 -9.14 -5.08 -17.80
N LEU A 304 -7.91 -5.48 -18.14
CA LEU A 304 -7.34 -6.77 -17.76
C LEU A 304 -7.16 -6.90 -16.24
N ALA A 305 -6.76 -5.83 -15.55
CA ALA A 305 -6.64 -5.82 -14.09
C ALA A 305 -8.00 -6.05 -13.40
N ALA A 306 -9.07 -5.43 -13.91
CA ALA A 306 -10.42 -5.65 -13.38
C ALA A 306 -10.90 -7.10 -13.60
N HIS A 307 -10.52 -7.72 -14.71
CA HIS A 307 -10.83 -9.13 -14.97
C HIS A 307 -10.06 -10.07 -14.03
N VAL A 308 -8.75 -9.88 -13.88
CA VAL A 308 -7.92 -10.65 -12.94
C VAL A 308 -8.42 -10.49 -11.51
N LEU A 309 -8.80 -9.27 -11.11
CA LEU A 309 -9.35 -9.00 -9.79
C LEU A 309 -10.76 -9.59 -9.59
N GLY A 310 -11.57 -9.70 -10.64
CA GLY A 310 -12.84 -10.43 -10.58
C GLY A 310 -12.63 -11.92 -10.38
N ALA A 311 -11.69 -12.51 -11.11
CA ALA A 311 -11.36 -13.94 -11.02
C ALA A 311 -10.66 -14.33 -9.71
N SER A 312 -10.02 -13.37 -9.01
CA SER A 312 -9.42 -13.59 -7.69
C SER A 312 -10.39 -13.34 -6.53
N ALA A 313 -11.69 -13.14 -6.79
CA ALA A 313 -12.70 -13.00 -5.74
C ALA A 313 -12.98 -14.37 -5.10
N GLY A 314 -12.88 -14.45 -3.77
CA GLY A 314 -13.17 -15.69 -3.02
C GLY A 314 -11.95 -16.46 -2.51
N VAL A 315 -10.74 -15.90 -2.57
CA VAL A 315 -9.57 -16.54 -1.92
C VAL A 315 -9.75 -16.50 -0.41
N GLY A 316 -9.85 -17.68 0.22
CA GLY A 316 -10.27 -17.88 1.62
C GLY A 316 -9.40 -17.22 2.70
N SER A 317 -9.70 -17.55 3.97
CA SER A 317 -9.08 -17.01 5.20
C SER A 317 -7.59 -16.65 5.08
N TYR A 318 -7.30 -15.37 4.82
CA TYR A 318 -5.95 -14.80 4.80
C TYR A 318 -5.14 -15.13 6.06
N GLY A 319 -5.83 -15.24 7.21
CA GLY A 319 -5.21 -15.59 8.48
C GLY A 319 -4.57 -16.97 8.47
N ASP A 320 -5.21 -17.96 7.84
CA ASP A 320 -4.68 -19.32 7.76
C ASP A 320 -3.49 -19.42 6.81
N SER A 321 -3.57 -18.80 5.63
CA SER A 321 -2.45 -18.73 4.69
C SER A 321 -1.23 -18.01 5.33
N ALA A 322 -1.46 -16.93 6.08
CA ALA A 322 -0.39 -16.24 6.82
C ALA A 322 0.21 -17.10 7.95
N ARG A 323 -0.62 -17.85 8.69
CA ARG A 323 -0.15 -18.79 9.73
C ARG A 323 0.70 -19.92 9.13
N ARG A 324 0.28 -20.49 8.00
CA ARG A 324 1.04 -21.52 7.26
C ARG A 324 2.39 -20.98 6.81
N LEU A 325 2.42 -19.80 6.19
CA LEU A 325 3.68 -19.15 5.81
C LEU A 325 4.56 -18.90 7.04
N GLY A 326 4.00 -18.37 8.13
CA GLY A 326 4.71 -18.13 9.37
C GLY A 326 5.36 -19.39 9.95
N ARG A 327 4.66 -20.53 9.95
CA ARG A 327 5.23 -21.83 10.37
C ARG A 327 6.40 -22.25 9.47
N ARG A 328 6.23 -22.17 8.15
CA ARG A 328 7.28 -22.55 7.17
C ARG A 328 8.51 -21.64 7.24
N MET A 329 8.30 -20.34 7.45
CA MET A 329 9.39 -19.37 7.62
C MET A 329 10.12 -19.53 8.95
N ARG A 330 9.44 -20.02 9.99
CA ARG A 330 10.08 -20.35 11.28
C ARG A 330 10.96 -21.58 11.18
N SER A 331 10.54 -22.62 10.45
CA SER A 331 11.33 -23.84 10.26
C SER A 331 12.49 -23.68 9.27
N ALA A 332 12.43 -22.69 8.37
CA ALA A 332 13.54 -22.39 7.46
C ALA A 332 14.76 -21.82 8.19
N ARG A 333 15.96 -22.24 7.75
CA ARG A 333 17.24 -21.65 8.20
C ARG A 333 17.22 -20.14 7.97
N LYS A 334 17.74 -19.35 8.92
CA LYS A 334 17.77 -17.87 8.89
C LYS A 334 18.83 -17.33 7.93
N ARG A 335 18.78 -17.76 6.66
CA ARG A 335 19.61 -17.26 5.56
C ARG A 335 18.71 -16.89 4.37
N PRO A 336 19.10 -15.92 3.52
CA PRO A 336 18.22 -15.41 2.46
C PRO A 336 17.72 -16.49 1.48
N VAL A 337 18.61 -17.40 1.04
CA VAL A 337 18.28 -18.44 0.06
C VAL A 337 17.26 -19.47 0.60
N PRO A 338 17.46 -20.07 1.80
CA PRO A 338 16.44 -20.95 2.39
C PRO A 338 15.10 -20.25 2.64
N LEU A 339 15.11 -18.99 3.11
CA LEU A 339 13.88 -18.23 3.35
C LEU A 339 13.12 -17.97 2.05
N LEU A 340 13.82 -17.62 0.97
CA LEU A 340 13.22 -17.42 -0.35
C LEU A 340 12.65 -18.73 -0.88
N SER A 341 13.36 -19.84 -0.73
CA SER A 341 12.92 -21.16 -1.18
C SER A 341 11.67 -21.64 -0.41
N ALA A 342 11.64 -21.37 0.91
CA ALA A 342 10.47 -21.64 1.75
C ALA A 342 9.25 -20.81 1.33
N ALA A 343 9.44 -19.50 1.08
CA ALA A 343 8.38 -18.62 0.61
C ALA A 343 7.87 -19.03 -0.79
N LEU A 344 8.78 -19.41 -1.70
CA LEU A 344 8.43 -19.90 -3.03
C LEU A 344 7.66 -21.21 -3.00
N GLY A 345 8.07 -22.17 -2.17
CA GLY A 345 7.34 -23.42 -1.99
C GLY A 345 5.92 -23.15 -1.47
N TRP A 346 5.78 -22.29 -0.45
CA TRP A 346 4.45 -21.88 0.02
C TRP A 346 3.62 -21.17 -1.06
N ILE A 347 4.21 -20.26 -1.84
CA ILE A 347 3.52 -19.58 -2.95
C ILE A 347 3.01 -20.59 -3.98
N ALA A 348 3.80 -21.61 -4.30
CA ALA A 348 3.42 -22.66 -5.23
C ALA A 348 2.27 -23.52 -4.67
N ASP A 349 2.37 -23.92 -3.41
CA ASP A 349 1.31 -24.70 -2.72
C ASP A 349 -0.01 -23.92 -2.67
N GLU A 350 0.04 -22.62 -2.35
CA GLU A 350 -1.15 -21.76 -2.38
C GLU A 350 -1.68 -21.54 -3.80
N ALA A 351 -0.81 -21.48 -4.81
CA ALA A 351 -1.23 -21.34 -6.20
C ALA A 351 -1.92 -22.61 -6.73
N ALA A 352 -1.43 -23.79 -6.32
CA ALA A 352 -2.00 -25.08 -6.70
C ALA A 352 -3.36 -25.32 -6.03
N GLY A 353 -3.51 -24.91 -4.76
CA GLY A 353 -4.75 -25.09 -4.00
C GLY A 353 -5.84 -24.04 -4.27
N LEU A 354 -5.68 -23.15 -5.26
CA LEU A 354 -6.72 -22.19 -5.63
C LEU A 354 -7.74 -22.85 -6.59
N PRO A 355 -9.05 -22.81 -6.28
CA PRO A 355 -10.07 -23.28 -7.21
C PRO A 355 -9.97 -22.51 -8.53
N ARG A 356 -10.11 -23.21 -9.66
CA ARG A 356 -10.28 -22.55 -10.96
C ARG A 356 -11.59 -21.76 -10.90
N ALA A 357 -11.54 -20.46 -11.20
CA ALA A 357 -12.68 -19.56 -11.06
C ALA A 357 -13.89 -20.06 -11.87
N SER A 358 -14.87 -20.65 -11.18
CA SER A 358 -16.23 -20.85 -11.68
C SER A 358 -17.05 -19.62 -11.28
N GLY A 359 -17.62 -18.92 -12.27
CA GLY A 359 -18.38 -17.69 -12.05
C GLY A 359 -19.50 -17.87 -11.02
N ARG A 360 -19.39 -17.17 -9.90
CA ARG A 360 -20.49 -16.89 -8.99
C ARG A 360 -20.50 -15.39 -8.74
N GLU A 361 -21.28 -14.68 -9.53
CA GLU A 361 -21.87 -13.42 -9.08
C GLU A 361 -23.25 -13.74 -8.50
N GLU A 362 -23.54 -13.10 -7.36
CA GLU A 362 -24.85 -12.67 -6.85
C GLU A 362 -25.10 -13.04 -5.39
N GLY A 363 -25.58 -12.04 -4.64
CA GLY A 363 -26.26 -12.27 -3.37
C GLY A 363 -25.76 -11.45 -2.18
N ALA A 364 -25.85 -10.12 -2.24
CA ALA A 364 -25.96 -9.31 -1.02
C ALA A 364 -26.45 -7.88 -1.30
N ALA A 365 -27.71 -7.73 -1.73
CA ALA A 365 -28.36 -6.43 -1.88
C ALA A 365 -29.74 -6.43 -1.23
N ARG A 366 -29.81 -6.41 0.11
CA ARG A 366 -31.02 -5.99 0.85
C ARG A 366 -30.69 -5.64 2.30
N ARG A 367 -30.17 -4.42 2.51
CA ARG A 367 -30.16 -3.63 3.75
C ARG A 367 -29.30 -2.36 3.54
N ARG A 368 -29.73 -1.43 2.68
CA ARG A 368 -28.88 -0.28 2.25
C ARG A 368 -29.47 1.12 2.41
N SER A 369 -30.68 1.30 2.95
CA SER A 369 -31.35 2.61 2.87
C SER A 369 -31.18 3.53 4.10
N ALA A 370 -30.88 3.01 5.29
CA ALA A 370 -30.83 3.85 6.50
C ALA A 370 -29.46 4.55 6.72
N THR A 371 -28.35 3.90 6.35
CA THR A 371 -26.99 4.45 6.62
C THR A 371 -26.52 5.46 5.58
N ALA A 372 -27.05 5.44 4.36
CA ALA A 372 -26.68 6.36 3.28
C ALA A 372 -27.08 7.82 3.61
N LEU A 373 -28.22 8.00 4.30
CA LEU A 373 -28.72 9.31 4.71
C LEU A 373 -27.83 9.96 5.79
N ILE A 374 -27.23 9.15 6.66
CA ILE A 374 -26.37 9.60 7.77
C ILE A 374 -24.96 9.97 7.29
N VAL A 375 -24.42 9.26 6.31
CA VAL A 375 -23.13 9.64 5.69
C VAL A 375 -23.28 10.87 4.79
N ALA A 376 -24.44 11.06 4.15
CA ALA A 376 -24.74 12.25 3.37
C ALA A 376 -24.81 13.52 4.26
N THR A 377 -25.44 13.46 5.44
CA THR A 377 -25.44 14.57 6.41
C THR A 377 -24.05 14.83 7.00
N ALA A 378 -23.26 13.79 7.26
CA ALA A 378 -21.86 13.96 7.67
C ALA A 378 -20.95 14.56 6.58
N SER A 379 -21.28 14.35 5.29
CA SER A 379 -20.56 14.94 4.15
C SER A 379 -20.89 16.42 3.97
N LEU A 380 -22.10 16.84 4.35
CA LEU A 380 -22.53 18.23 4.37
C LEU A 380 -21.67 19.07 5.34
N GLY A 381 -21.32 18.52 6.50
CA GLY A 381 -20.44 19.18 7.48
C GLY A 381 -19.03 19.46 6.96
N VAL A 382 -18.48 18.53 6.15
CA VAL A 382 -17.16 18.70 5.51
C VAL A 382 -17.21 19.76 4.42
N LEU A 383 -18.29 19.80 3.62
CA LEU A 383 -18.49 20.83 2.59
C LEU A 383 -18.71 22.22 3.18
N VAL A 384 -19.47 22.34 4.28
CA VAL A 384 -19.66 23.60 5.00
C VAL A 384 -18.35 24.08 5.62
N SER A 385 -17.55 23.16 6.18
CA SER A 385 -16.22 23.49 6.71
C SER A 385 -15.26 23.93 5.61
N ALA A 386 -15.29 23.27 4.43
CA ALA A 386 -14.49 23.67 3.27
C ALA A 386 -14.91 25.05 2.73
N ALA A 387 -16.21 25.32 2.65
CA ALA A 387 -16.74 26.63 2.24
C ALA A 387 -16.34 27.74 3.22
N LEU A 388 -16.39 27.48 4.53
CA LEU A 388 -15.95 28.44 5.55
C LEU A 388 -14.46 28.78 5.43
N VAL A 389 -13.63 27.80 5.09
CA VAL A 389 -12.18 28.01 4.91
C VAL A 389 -11.88 28.84 3.67
N VAL A 390 -12.57 28.58 2.56
CA VAL A 390 -12.45 29.41 1.34
C VAL A 390 -12.89 30.86 1.64
N SER A 391 -13.96 31.05 2.40
CA SER A 391 -14.44 32.39 2.79
C SER A 391 -13.59 33.11 3.84
N LEU A 392 -12.73 32.40 4.58
CA LEU A 392 -11.81 33.01 5.57
C LEU A 392 -10.41 33.28 4.99
N THR A 393 -10.13 32.75 3.79
CA THR A 393 -8.83 32.91 3.11
C THR A 393 -8.89 33.79 1.87
N ALA A 394 -10.10 34.11 1.39
CA ALA A 394 -10.39 35.20 0.46
C ALA A 394 -10.78 36.46 1.24
#